data_AF-A0A1F3T007-F1
#
_entry.id   AF-A0A1F3T007-F1
#
_cell.length_a   1.000
_cell.length_b   1.000
_cell.length_c   1.000
_cell.angle_alpha   90.00
_cell.angle_beta   90.00
_cell.angle_gamma   90.00
#
_symmetry.space_group_name_H-M   'P 1'
#
loop_
_entity.id
_entity.type
_entity.pdbx_description
1 polymer ?
#
loop_
_entity_poly.entity_id
_entity_poly.type
_entity_poly.pdbx_seq_one_letter_code
_entity_poly.pdbx_strand_id
1 'polypeptide(L)'
;MDHTHLLSRSPVLGGLKARIFRLPNVDSKLLQRWSRISGPLLIVTAVLLGAIAHRSSQQSAIKVWEEEHAPAAALVQATLLSQGFRTPENSNSHRRKALRLLPPGLETSGTLWASANRSWIAYFDISEINSAGPLLLCSDCKTAPTGWVPAGQGWKGFEEVLRETNGRARQGEKQARKSSAARKPGISPLDSREIRY
;
A
#
# COMPACT_ATOMS: atom_id res chain seq x y z
N MET A 1 -13.08 53.32 61.27
CA MET A 1 -14.18 53.80 62.12
C MET A 1 -15.44 53.13 61.63
N ASP A 2 -15.94 52.20 62.45
CA ASP A 2 -17.36 51.86 62.70
C ASP A 2 -18.31 51.57 61.50
N HIS A 3 -19.18 50.56 61.47
CA HIS A 3 -19.87 49.82 62.52
C HIS A 3 -20.16 48.35 62.12
N THR A 4 -20.33 47.57 63.17
CA THR A 4 -20.84 46.21 63.31
C THR A 4 -22.33 46.01 62.94
N HIS A 5 -22.69 44.72 62.85
CA HIS A 5 -24.03 44.11 62.96
C HIS A 5 -24.94 44.09 61.72
N LEU A 6 -25.02 42.92 61.07
CA LEU A 6 -26.32 42.30 60.78
C LEU A 6 -26.29 40.80 61.08
N LEU A 7 -27.12 40.45 62.07
CA LEU A 7 -27.53 39.12 62.46
C LEU A 7 -28.56 38.56 61.48
N SER A 8 -28.64 37.22 61.46
CA SER A 8 -29.88 36.45 61.38
C SER A 8 -30.63 36.41 60.04
N ARG A 9 -30.54 35.25 59.37
CA ARG A 9 -31.67 34.31 59.23
C ARG A 9 -31.25 33.10 58.40
N SER A 10 -31.10 31.96 59.08
CA SER A 10 -31.08 30.66 58.44
C SER A 10 -32.50 30.30 57.98
N PRO A 11 -32.71 29.90 56.71
CA PRO A 11 -33.97 29.27 56.33
C PRO A 11 -34.02 27.86 56.94
N VAL A 12 -35.09 27.67 57.70
CA VAL A 12 -35.57 26.41 58.26
C VAL A 12 -35.48 25.30 57.22
N LEU A 13 -34.69 24.25 57.52
CA LEU A 13 -34.72 22.99 56.81
C LEU A 13 -36.14 22.41 56.89
N GLY A 14 -36.90 22.62 55.81
CA GLY A 14 -38.10 21.85 55.54
C GLY A 14 -37.71 20.39 55.39
N GLY A 15 -38.25 19.56 56.27
CA GLY A 15 -38.00 18.12 56.34
C GLY A 15 -38.29 17.43 55.01
N LEU A 16 -37.25 17.22 54.21
CA LEU A 16 -37.20 16.16 53.22
C LEU A 16 -37.17 14.85 53.99
N LYS A 17 -38.35 14.24 54.16
CA LYS A 17 -38.48 12.83 54.50
C LYS A 17 -37.62 12.07 53.50
N ALA A 18 -36.43 11.64 53.94
CA ALA A 18 -35.60 10.71 53.22
C ALA A 18 -36.41 9.43 53.03
N ARG A 19 -37.09 9.31 51.90
CA ARG A 19 -37.59 8.03 51.40
C ARG A 19 -36.33 7.26 51.07
N ILE A 20 -35.86 6.49 52.05
CA ILE A 20 -34.81 5.50 51.88
C ILE A 20 -35.34 4.56 50.81
N PHE A 21 -34.91 4.78 49.58
CA PHE A 21 -35.14 3.86 48.47
C PHE A 21 -34.35 2.61 48.84
N ARG A 22 -35.03 1.65 49.49
CA ARG A 22 -34.50 0.30 49.68
C ARG A 22 -34.24 -0.23 48.28
N LEU A 23 -32.99 -0.18 47.85
CA LEU A 23 -32.54 -0.94 46.69
C LEU A 23 -32.97 -2.39 46.92
N PRO A 24 -33.58 -3.05 45.91
CA PRO A 24 -33.93 -4.45 46.03
C PRO A 24 -32.69 -5.22 46.46
N ASN A 25 -32.88 -6.14 47.41
CA ASN A 25 -31.82 -6.98 47.96
C ASN A 25 -31.28 -7.84 46.80
N VAL A 26 -30.27 -7.33 46.09
CA VAL A 26 -29.66 -8.05 44.97
C VAL A 26 -28.95 -9.24 45.58
N ASP A 27 -29.42 -10.44 45.26
CA ASP A 27 -28.86 -11.68 45.76
C ASP A 27 -27.34 -11.66 45.64
N SER A 28 -26.66 -11.70 46.78
CA SER A 28 -25.19 -11.66 46.87
C SER A 28 -24.54 -12.79 46.05
N LYS A 29 -25.27 -13.90 45.87
CA LYS A 29 -24.87 -15.04 45.02
C LYS A 29 -24.86 -14.68 43.53
N LEU A 30 -25.77 -13.82 43.06
CA LEU A 30 -25.78 -13.31 41.68
C LEU A 30 -24.62 -12.35 41.45
N LEU A 31 -24.38 -11.41 42.39
CA LEU A 31 -23.23 -10.49 42.31
C LEU A 31 -21.88 -11.22 42.34
N GLN A 32 -21.76 -12.29 43.15
CA GLN A 32 -20.54 -13.09 43.24
C GLN A 32 -20.33 -13.99 42.00
N ARG A 33 -21.41 -14.40 41.30
CA ARG A 33 -21.32 -15.11 40.01
C ARG A 33 -20.92 -14.16 38.88
N TRP A 34 -21.47 -12.95 38.87
CA TRP A 34 -21.15 -11.93 37.87
C TRP A 34 -19.70 -11.44 38.00
N SER A 35 -19.18 -11.25 39.22
CA SER A 35 -17.79 -10.82 39.43
C SER A 35 -16.75 -11.85 38.97
N ARG A 36 -17.08 -13.15 39.01
CA ARG A 36 -16.21 -14.24 38.54
C ARG A 36 -16.13 -14.33 37.01
N ILE A 37 -17.18 -13.91 36.30
CA ILE A 37 -17.23 -13.94 34.83
C ILE A 37 -16.73 -12.60 34.25
N SER A 38 -16.95 -11.48 34.94
CA SER A 38 -16.54 -10.16 34.46
C SER A 38 -15.02 -9.98 34.44
N GLY A 39 -14.28 -10.53 35.40
CA GLY A 39 -12.83 -10.44 35.47
C GLY A 39 -12.10 -10.92 34.19
N PRO A 40 -12.26 -12.20 33.78
CA PRO A 40 -11.61 -12.70 32.56
C PRO A 40 -12.15 -12.06 31.29
N LEU A 41 -13.45 -11.72 31.25
CA LEU A 41 -14.05 -11.04 30.10
C LEU A 41 -13.43 -9.64 29.87
N LEU A 42 -13.17 -8.89 30.93
CA LEU A 42 -12.50 -7.59 30.85
C LEU A 42 -11.06 -7.71 30.37
N ILE A 43 -10.34 -8.76 30.79
CA ILE A 43 -8.98 -9.02 30.30
C ILE A 43 -9.00 -9.35 28.80
N VAL A 44 -9.89 -10.24 28.37
CA VAL A 44 -10.01 -10.62 26.95
C VAL A 44 -10.38 -9.42 26.08
N THR A 45 -11.35 -8.60 26.51
CA THR A 45 -11.73 -7.40 25.78
C THR A 45 -10.62 -6.35 25.74
N ALA A 46 -9.87 -6.17 26.83
CA ALA A 46 -8.70 -5.29 26.85
C ALA A 46 -7.60 -5.74 25.87
N VAL A 47 -7.31 -7.05 25.81
CA VAL A 47 -6.32 -7.61 24.87
C VAL A 47 -6.78 -7.44 23.42
N LEU A 48 -8.06 -7.69 23.13
CA LEU A 48 -8.62 -7.50 21.79
C LEU A 48 -8.55 -6.03 21.35
N LEU A 49 -8.93 -5.10 22.23
CA LEU A 49 -8.84 -3.67 21.96
C LEU A 49 -7.40 -3.24 21.76
N GLY A 50 -6.46 -3.72 22.58
CA GLY A 50 -5.04 -3.47 22.43
C GLY A 50 -4.50 -3.96 21.07
N ALA A 51 -4.89 -5.16 20.65
CA ALA A 51 -4.48 -5.72 19.36
C ALA A 51 -5.04 -4.92 18.17
N ILE A 52 -6.30 -4.48 18.24
CA ILE A 52 -6.93 -3.66 17.20
C ILE A 52 -6.24 -2.28 17.12
N ALA A 53 -6.03 -1.64 18.26
CA ALA A 53 -5.34 -0.34 18.33
C ALA A 53 -3.91 -0.43 17.81
N HIS A 54 -3.18 -1.49 18.16
CA HIS A 54 -1.81 -1.70 17.68
C HIS A 54 -1.77 -1.86 16.15
N ARG A 55 -2.67 -2.66 15.57
CA ARG A 55 -2.77 -2.82 14.11
C ARG A 55 -3.10 -1.50 13.40
N SER A 56 -4.04 -0.74 13.95
CA SER A 56 -4.41 0.57 13.39
C SER A 56 -3.24 1.57 13.46
N SER A 57 -2.49 1.57 14.56
CA SER A 57 -1.30 2.41 14.71
C SER A 57 -0.21 2.04 13.72
N GLN A 58 0.06 0.75 13.50
CA GLN A 58 1.06 0.30 12.53
C GLN A 58 0.67 0.68 11.09
N GLN A 59 -0.59 0.49 10.71
CA GLN A 59 -1.06 0.88 9.37
C GLN A 59 -0.94 2.39 9.12
N SER A 60 -1.24 3.19 10.15
CA SER A 60 -1.11 4.64 10.05
C SER A 60 0.35 5.07 9.95
N ALA A 61 1.24 4.45 10.73
CA ALA A 61 2.68 4.70 10.66
C ALA A 61 3.26 4.35 9.28
N ILE A 62 2.84 3.22 8.69
CA ILE A 62 3.25 2.83 7.33
C ILE A 62 2.78 3.87 6.31
N LYS A 63 1.52 4.30 6.35
CA LYS A 63 1.00 5.30 5.41
C LYS A 63 1.74 6.63 5.49
N VAL A 64 2.00 7.10 6.71
CA VAL A 64 2.78 8.34 6.91
C VAL A 64 4.20 8.16 6.37
N TRP A 65 4.82 7.01 6.65
CA TRP A 65 6.15 6.72 6.11
C TRP A 65 6.16 6.67 4.57
N GLU A 66 5.16 6.06 3.94
CA GLU A 66 5.00 5.99 2.47
C GLU A 66 4.74 7.36 1.83
N GLU A 67 4.08 8.27 2.55
CA GLU A 67 3.88 9.65 2.10
C GLU A 67 5.18 10.46 2.15
N GLU A 68 6.03 10.19 3.14
CA GLU A 68 7.31 10.87 3.34
C GLU A 68 8.45 10.27 2.50
N HIS A 69 8.35 8.99 2.11
CA HIS A 69 9.45 8.25 1.47
C HIS A 69 8.99 7.60 0.16
N ALA A 70 9.64 7.99 -0.94
CA ALA A 70 9.50 7.32 -2.22
C ALA A 70 10.03 5.87 -2.17
N PRO A 71 9.52 4.95 -3.01
CA PRO A 71 10.03 3.59 -3.08
C PRO A 71 11.50 3.59 -3.53
N ALA A 72 12.37 2.81 -2.90
CA ALA A 72 13.78 2.75 -3.31
C ALA A 72 13.92 2.27 -4.78
N ALA A 73 14.84 2.88 -5.54
CA ALA A 73 15.10 2.46 -6.94
C ALA A 73 15.40 0.97 -7.07
N ALA A 74 16.17 0.40 -6.14
CA ALA A 74 16.46 -1.04 -6.10
C ALA A 74 15.19 -1.91 -5.99
N LEU A 75 14.20 -1.48 -5.22
CA LEU A 75 12.93 -2.20 -5.07
C LEU A 75 12.09 -2.14 -6.35
N VAL A 76 11.99 -0.94 -6.94
CA VAL A 76 11.31 -0.72 -8.22
C VAL A 76 11.94 -1.60 -9.30
N GLN A 77 13.28 -1.59 -9.37
CA GLN A 77 14.05 -2.41 -10.29
C GLN A 77 13.78 -3.90 -10.09
N ALA A 78 13.97 -4.42 -8.88
CA ALA A 78 13.80 -5.83 -8.57
C ALA A 78 12.39 -6.33 -8.94
N THR A 79 11.37 -5.52 -8.67
CA THR A 79 9.98 -5.87 -8.95
C THR A 79 9.68 -5.88 -10.45
N LEU A 80 10.16 -4.88 -11.21
CA LEU A 80 9.93 -4.85 -12.65
C LEU A 80 10.76 -5.92 -13.38
N LEU A 81 11.96 -6.22 -12.90
CA LEU A 81 12.75 -7.35 -13.40
C LEU A 81 12.01 -8.68 -13.23
N SER A 82 11.35 -8.91 -12.08
CA SER A 82 10.56 -10.13 -11.87
C SER A 82 9.33 -10.21 -12.79
N GLN A 83 8.83 -9.07 -13.27
CA GLN A 83 7.76 -8.98 -14.29
C GLN A 83 8.28 -9.11 -15.74
N GLY A 84 9.57 -9.38 -15.93
CA GLY A 84 10.17 -9.58 -17.25
C GLY A 84 10.67 -8.31 -17.94
N PHE A 85 10.71 -7.18 -17.23
CA PHE A 85 11.48 -6.03 -17.70
C PHE A 85 12.98 -6.30 -17.55
N ARG A 86 13.78 -5.54 -18.29
CA ARG A 86 15.24 -5.62 -18.29
C ARG A 86 15.84 -4.23 -18.32
N THR A 87 17.05 -4.09 -17.79
CA THR A 87 17.84 -2.89 -17.98
C THR A 87 18.41 -2.88 -19.40
N PRO A 88 18.16 -1.84 -20.20
CA PRO A 88 18.74 -1.75 -21.53
C PRO A 88 20.24 -1.48 -21.43
N GLU A 89 21.02 -2.21 -22.22
CA GLU A 89 22.48 -2.02 -22.31
C GLU A 89 22.87 -0.57 -22.63
N ASN A 90 24.02 -0.13 -22.13
CA ASN A 90 24.54 1.23 -22.36
C ASN A 90 24.82 1.52 -23.85
N SER A 91 25.13 0.48 -24.64
CA SER A 91 25.37 0.54 -26.08
C SER A 91 24.08 0.70 -26.90
N ASN A 92 22.91 0.45 -26.30
CA ASN A 92 21.64 0.39 -27.03
C ASN A 92 21.23 1.80 -27.53
N SER A 93 21.09 1.95 -28.85
CA SER A 93 20.64 3.21 -29.47
C SER A 93 19.21 3.59 -29.04
N HIS A 94 18.35 2.61 -28.78
CA HIS A 94 16.98 2.82 -28.30
C HIS A 94 16.97 3.41 -26.90
N ARG A 95 17.91 3.01 -26.03
CA ARG A 95 18.07 3.62 -24.71
C ARG A 95 18.36 5.11 -24.81
N ARG A 96 19.34 5.49 -25.65
CA ARG A 96 19.69 6.90 -25.84
C ARG A 96 18.51 7.71 -26.36
N LYS A 97 17.74 7.13 -27.30
CA LYS A 97 16.52 7.75 -27.82
C LYS A 97 15.45 7.88 -26.73
N ALA A 98 15.24 6.84 -25.92
CA ALA A 98 14.29 6.84 -24.81
C ALA A 98 14.62 7.95 -23.80
N LEU A 99 15.90 8.11 -23.45
CA LEU A 99 16.37 9.17 -22.55
C LEU A 99 16.18 10.57 -23.14
N ARG A 100 16.46 10.77 -24.44
CA ARG A 100 16.25 12.07 -25.11
C ARG A 100 14.80 12.50 -25.19
N LEU A 101 13.88 11.53 -25.21
CA LEU A 101 12.44 11.79 -25.27
C LEU A 101 11.82 12.05 -23.89
N LEU A 102 12.56 11.82 -22.80
CA LEU A 102 12.07 12.17 -21.47
C LEU A 102 11.92 13.69 -21.38
N PRO A 103 10.78 14.20 -20.88
CA PRO A 103 10.61 15.63 -20.68
C PRO A 103 11.71 16.23 -19.78
N PRO A 104 12.19 17.46 -20.04
CA PRO A 104 13.11 18.16 -19.16
C PRO A 104 12.40 18.61 -17.86
N GLY A 105 13.13 18.68 -16.74
CA GLY A 105 12.59 19.15 -15.45
C GLY A 105 11.89 18.09 -14.59
N LEU A 106 12.17 16.80 -14.85
CA LEU A 106 11.53 15.65 -14.19
C LEU A 106 12.31 15.05 -13.02
N GLU A 107 13.36 15.72 -12.58
CA GLU A 107 14.20 15.31 -11.45
C GLU A 107 13.49 15.62 -10.14
N THR A 108 12.33 15.01 -9.92
CA THR A 108 11.68 14.95 -8.61
C THR A 108 11.73 13.49 -8.15
N SER A 109 12.27 13.26 -6.95
CA SER A 109 12.46 11.92 -6.41
C SER A 109 11.10 11.20 -6.33
N GLY A 110 11.09 9.92 -6.67
CA GLY A 110 9.87 9.12 -6.65
C GLY A 110 9.00 9.23 -7.89
N THR A 111 9.41 9.92 -8.95
CA THR A 111 8.55 10.09 -10.14
C THR A 111 8.70 8.92 -11.11
N LEU A 112 7.57 8.32 -11.50
CA LEU A 112 7.51 7.25 -12.50
C LEU A 112 6.93 7.77 -13.82
N TRP A 113 7.57 7.36 -14.90
CA TRP A 113 7.14 7.59 -16.26
C TRP A 113 7.04 6.27 -17.00
N ALA A 114 6.05 6.14 -17.86
CA ALA A 114 5.95 4.97 -18.71
C ALA A 114 5.57 5.36 -20.14
N SER A 115 6.04 4.57 -21.11
CA SER A 115 5.65 4.76 -22.51
C SER A 115 4.16 4.46 -22.71
N ALA A 116 3.56 4.95 -23.79
CA ALA A 116 2.13 4.73 -24.07
C ALA A 116 1.74 3.24 -24.11
N ASN A 117 2.64 2.39 -24.60
CA ASN A 117 2.46 0.93 -24.63
C ASN A 117 3.00 0.22 -23.37
N ARG A 118 3.44 0.98 -22.36
CA ARG A 118 4.03 0.50 -21.09
C ARG A 118 5.16 -0.52 -21.28
N SER A 119 5.86 -0.48 -22.41
CA SER A 119 7.02 -1.35 -22.65
C SER A 119 8.32 -0.74 -22.15
N TRP A 120 8.31 0.56 -21.83
CA TRP A 120 9.40 1.28 -21.19
C TRP A 120 8.89 1.98 -19.94
N ILE A 121 9.69 1.91 -18.88
CA ILE A 121 9.45 2.56 -17.59
C ILE A 121 10.72 3.31 -17.22
N ALA A 122 10.57 4.56 -16.79
CA ALA A 122 11.63 5.38 -16.23
C ALA A 122 11.25 5.76 -14.79
N TYR A 123 12.21 5.66 -13.89
CA TYR A 123 12.07 6.03 -12.49
C TYR A 123 13.18 7.00 -12.08
N PHE A 124 12.80 8.09 -11.44
CA PHE A 124 13.72 9.10 -10.94
C PHE A 124 13.87 8.96 -9.42
N ASP A 125 15.10 8.67 -8.98
CA ASP A 125 15.47 8.62 -7.57
C ASP A 125 16.63 9.59 -7.34
N ILE A 126 16.38 10.64 -6.55
CA ILE A 126 17.39 11.65 -6.20
C ILE A 126 18.09 11.27 -4.89
N SER A 127 17.55 10.29 -4.16
CA SER A 127 18.05 9.84 -2.86
C SER A 127 19.39 9.13 -3.01
N GLU A 128 19.65 8.52 -4.17
CA GLU A 128 20.93 7.92 -4.51
C GLU A 128 21.88 8.99 -5.06
N ILE A 129 22.73 9.51 -4.16
CA ILE A 129 23.74 10.57 -4.39
C ILE A 129 24.68 10.31 -5.60
N ASN A 130 24.70 9.10 -6.17
CA ASN A 130 25.57 8.69 -7.28
C ASN A 130 24.83 8.23 -8.55
N SER A 131 23.51 8.40 -8.63
CA SER A 131 22.74 7.93 -9.78
C SER A 131 22.80 8.94 -10.93
N ALA A 132 23.61 8.62 -11.96
CA ALA A 132 23.88 9.45 -13.13
C ALA A 132 22.69 9.64 -14.11
N GLY A 133 21.45 9.51 -13.62
CA GLY A 133 20.23 9.63 -14.40
C GLY A 133 19.12 8.67 -13.95
N PRO A 134 17.96 8.69 -14.63
CA PRO A 134 16.83 7.86 -14.28
C PRO A 134 17.12 6.37 -14.48
N LEU A 135 16.59 5.54 -13.58
CA LEU A 135 16.51 4.10 -13.76
C LEU A 135 15.57 3.82 -14.93
N LEU A 136 16.09 3.20 -15.99
CA LEU A 136 15.34 2.89 -17.20
C LEU A 136 15.19 1.38 -17.37
N LEU A 137 13.97 0.92 -17.62
CA LEU A 137 13.61 -0.49 -17.73
C LEU A 137 12.73 -0.70 -18.97
N CYS A 138 12.94 -1.80 -19.68
CA CYS A 138 12.17 -2.15 -20.87
C CYS A 138 11.77 -3.63 -20.88
N SER A 139 10.52 -3.91 -21.26
CA SER A 139 10.05 -5.27 -21.55
C SER A 139 10.34 -5.66 -23.00
N ASP A 140 10.31 -4.69 -23.92
CA ASP A 140 10.74 -4.81 -25.31
C ASP A 140 11.76 -3.72 -25.63
N CYS A 141 13.03 -4.07 -25.51
CA CYS A 141 14.16 -3.16 -25.70
C CYS A 141 14.57 -3.02 -27.18
N LYS A 142 13.84 -3.63 -28.11
CA LYS A 142 14.09 -3.58 -29.57
C LYS A 142 13.50 -2.33 -30.23
N THR A 143 12.55 -1.68 -29.57
CA THR A 143 11.91 -0.47 -30.08
C THR A 143 11.98 0.62 -29.03
N ALA A 144 12.40 1.81 -29.43
CA ALA A 144 12.39 2.98 -28.53
C ALA A 144 10.94 3.45 -28.30
N PRO A 145 10.62 4.01 -27.12
CA PRO A 145 9.32 4.61 -26.89
C PRO A 145 9.13 5.81 -27.82
N THR A 146 7.88 6.06 -28.23
CA THR A 146 7.52 7.24 -29.04
C THR A 146 7.37 8.49 -28.19
N GLY A 147 7.06 8.32 -26.91
CA GLY A 147 6.89 9.37 -25.92
C GLY A 147 6.63 8.78 -24.55
N TRP A 148 6.56 9.66 -23.55
CA TRP A 148 6.39 9.32 -22.15
C TRP A 148 5.13 9.95 -21.59
N VAL A 149 4.45 9.21 -20.72
CA VAL A 149 3.27 9.65 -19.98
C VAL A 149 3.59 9.50 -18.49
N PRO A 150 3.23 10.48 -17.63
CA PRO A 150 3.41 10.34 -16.20
C PRO A 150 2.60 9.14 -15.71
N ALA A 151 3.25 8.24 -14.97
CA ALA A 151 2.58 7.11 -14.33
C ALA A 151 2.20 7.43 -12.86
N GLY A 152 2.81 8.48 -12.29
CA GLY A 152 2.52 8.99 -10.97
C GLY A 152 3.79 9.23 -10.16
N GLN A 153 3.61 9.51 -8.87
CA GLN A 153 4.69 9.77 -7.94
C GLN A 153 4.58 8.85 -6.70
N GLY A 154 5.73 8.49 -6.15
CA GLY A 154 5.87 7.69 -4.94
C GLY A 154 5.26 6.29 -5.10
N TRP A 155 4.80 5.75 -3.98
CA TRP A 155 4.18 4.43 -3.92
C TRP A 155 2.93 4.31 -4.79
N LYS A 156 2.09 5.34 -4.83
CA LYS A 156 0.87 5.36 -5.67
C LYS A 156 1.18 5.23 -7.16
N GLY A 157 2.20 5.96 -7.65
CA GLY A 157 2.65 5.85 -9.03
C GLY A 157 3.23 4.46 -9.34
N PHE A 158 3.99 3.91 -8.39
CA PHE A 158 4.54 2.56 -8.53
C PHE A 158 3.47 1.48 -8.57
N GLU A 159 2.47 1.53 -7.68
CA GLU A 159 1.32 0.62 -7.70
C GLU A 159 0.54 0.67 -9.01
N GLU A 160 0.34 1.86 -9.57
CA GLU A 160 -0.34 2.04 -10.86
C GLU A 160 0.44 1.36 -11.99
N VAL A 161 1.76 1.57 -12.05
CA VAL A 161 2.63 0.87 -13.01
C VAL A 161 2.49 -0.64 -12.85
N LEU A 162 2.56 -1.18 -11.63
CA LEU A 162 2.44 -2.61 -11.38
C LEU A 162 1.07 -3.16 -11.78
N ARG A 163 0.00 -2.40 -11.54
CA ARG A 163 -1.36 -2.80 -11.92
C ARG A 163 -1.49 -2.95 -13.43
N GLU A 164 -0.97 -2.00 -14.18
CA GLU A 164 -1.03 -1.99 -15.64
C GLU A 164 -0.13 -3.08 -16.26
N THR A 165 1.09 -3.26 -15.76
CA THR A 165 2.02 -4.29 -16.27
C THR A 165 1.52 -5.71 -15.98
N ASN A 166 0.96 -5.94 -14.79
CA ASN A 166 0.34 -7.22 -14.43
C ASN A 166 -0.92 -7.51 -15.29
N GLY A 167 -1.71 -6.48 -15.60
CA GLY A 167 -2.86 -6.60 -16.51
C GLY A 167 -2.45 -7.15 -17.88
N ARG A 168 -1.33 -6.65 -18.43
CA ARG A 168 -0.76 -7.09 -19.70
C ARG A 168 -0.27 -8.53 -19.66
N ALA A 169 0.45 -8.92 -18.60
CA ALA A 169 0.93 -10.30 -18.42
C ALA A 169 -0.24 -11.30 -18.46
N ARG A 170 -1.35 -10.98 -17.77
CA ARG A 170 -2.57 -11.80 -17.75
C ARG A 170 -3.29 -11.85 -19.10
N GLN A 171 -3.29 -10.77 -19.87
CA GLN A 171 -3.88 -10.77 -21.22
C GLN A 171 -3.06 -11.59 -22.22
N GLY A 172 -1.72 -11.49 -22.16
CA GLY A 172 -0.81 -12.29 -22.97
C GLY A 172 -0.97 -13.78 -22.71
N GLU A 173 -1.12 -14.19 -21.44
CA GLU A 173 -1.36 -15.59 -21.08
C GLU A 173 -2.72 -16.10 -21.58
N LYS A 174 -3.77 -15.27 -21.50
CA LYS A 174 -5.10 -15.62 -22.04
C LYS A 174 -5.09 -15.77 -23.56
N GLN A 175 -4.34 -14.93 -24.27
CA GLN A 175 -4.18 -15.04 -25.73
C GLN A 175 -3.34 -16.25 -26.11
N ALA A 176 -2.26 -16.55 -25.39
CA ALA A 176 -1.45 -17.74 -25.59
C ALA A 176 -2.23 -19.05 -25.36
N ARG A 177 -3.10 -19.09 -24.33
CA ARG A 177 -3.99 -20.23 -24.08
C ARG A 177 -5.07 -20.39 -25.16
N LYS A 178 -5.58 -19.29 -25.72
CA LYS A 178 -6.54 -19.34 -26.84
C LYS A 178 -5.89 -19.79 -28.15
N SER A 179 -4.67 -19.34 -28.44
CA SER A 179 -3.95 -19.76 -29.65
C SER A 179 -3.45 -21.21 -29.57
N SER A 180 -3.10 -21.70 -28.38
CA SER A 180 -2.77 -23.12 -28.18
C SER A 180 -4.02 -24.03 -28.21
N ALA A 181 -5.17 -23.56 -27.73
CA ALA A 181 -6.44 -24.27 -27.86
C ALA A 181 -7.02 -24.27 -29.29
N ALA A 182 -6.69 -23.27 -30.11
CA ALA A 182 -7.09 -23.18 -31.52
C ALA A 182 -6.15 -23.97 -32.47
N ARG A 183 -5.06 -24.54 -31.95
CA ARG A 183 -4.14 -25.39 -32.72
C ARG A 183 -4.77 -26.77 -32.87
N LYS A 184 -5.28 -27.09 -34.08
CA LYS A 184 -5.81 -28.42 -34.42
C LYS A 184 -4.84 -29.52 -33.96
N PRO A 185 -5.31 -30.60 -33.32
CA PRO A 185 -4.47 -31.74 -33.01
C PRO A 185 -4.15 -32.44 -34.33
N GLY A 186 -2.93 -32.34 -34.83
CA GLY A 186 -2.60 -33.04 -36.08
C GLY A 186 -1.32 -32.72 -36.81
N ILE A 187 -0.46 -31.81 -36.32
CA ILE A 187 0.88 -31.66 -36.90
C ILE A 187 1.87 -31.39 -35.76
N SER A 188 2.51 -32.46 -35.29
CA SER A 188 3.73 -32.36 -34.50
C SER A 188 4.76 -31.57 -35.30
N PRO A 189 5.43 -30.56 -34.72
CA PRO A 189 6.61 -29.99 -35.34
C PRO A 189 7.62 -31.14 -35.51
N LEU A 190 8.10 -31.34 -36.74
CA LEU A 190 9.13 -32.34 -37.04
C LEU A 190 10.24 -32.23 -36.00
N ASP A 191 10.47 -33.34 -35.29
CA ASP A 191 11.62 -33.50 -34.42
C ASP A 191 12.87 -33.54 -35.30
N SER A 192 13.77 -32.57 -35.13
CA SER A 192 15.03 -32.47 -35.88
C SER A 192 16.02 -33.61 -35.56
N ARG A 193 15.61 -34.62 -34.79
CA ARG A 193 16.41 -35.80 -34.43
C ARG A 193 16.04 -37.09 -35.17
N GLU A 194 15.09 -37.05 -36.10
CA GLU A 194 14.75 -38.25 -36.89
C GLU A 194 15.74 -38.45 -38.04
N ILE A 195 16.83 -39.18 -37.75
CA ILE A 195 17.77 -39.67 -38.76
C ILE A 195 17.11 -40.85 -39.48
N ARG A 196 16.74 -40.67 -40.75
CA ARG A 196 16.31 -41.78 -41.61
C ARG A 196 17.54 -42.48 -42.20
N TYR A 197 17.66 -43.77 -41.94
CA TYR A 197 18.54 -44.69 -42.64
C TYR A 197 17.91 -45.12 -43.97
#